data_AF-A0A165B2P5-F1
#
_entry.id   AF-A0A165B2P5-F1
#
_cell.length_a   1.000
_cell.length_b   1.000
_cell.length_c   1.000
_cell.angle_alpha   90.00
_cell.angle_beta   90.00
_cell.angle_gamma   90.00
#
_symmetry.space_group_name_H-M   'P 1'
#
loop_
_entity.id
_entity.type
_entity.pdbx_description
1 polymer ?
#
loop_
_entity_poly.entity_id
_entity_poly.type
_entity_poly.pdbx_seq_one_letter_code
_entity_poly.pdbx_strand_id
1 'polypeptide(L)'
;MASTSPQSPDQFEDYIKDLLEKNYDYEVIKPPKGMFGYDIEIINNGKPIAVQVKKYRTPVNRAHIQKFMGFMGLHHAESQFSEGWLISSSGFSKPAIEHLRNESRENPRASVVSLGTIYQSDIRWDYLDPKSSFHTHQDSSREISLPVSSLEDYQNNIHRRYYFGIFTNKGGTGKTTVAAHLAGAFTLMGYDVILVDIDPQKNLKKLFQEDQENKDDLGAAASLYVQPLRPGQIGSVISVLDNKEWEDDKDNHNDIKIVICDCNPTFEENSNDLVKEFDYCVIPTTLNPLGIAKNSDVIKRTFEKIRTENSRAQMHVLINHYVEHKSKEKKNNLLLDLLKEQIDFNEDNKSYLIDPSICAIHRSDSLYYWGMHIVEKKKPQLGFELSGGKCVPREDFLKLAEYFRGKF
;
A
#
# COMPACT_ATOMS: atom_id res chain seq x y z
N MET A 1 -9.23 37.04 -9.93
CA MET A 1 -8.18 36.68 -8.95
C MET A 1 -7.95 35.19 -9.10
N ALA A 2 -6.70 34.77 -9.33
CA ALA A 2 -6.38 33.36 -9.52
C ALA A 2 -6.73 32.60 -8.22
N SER A 3 -7.70 31.69 -8.28
CA SER A 3 -7.94 30.74 -7.19
C SER A 3 -6.74 29.81 -7.16
N THR A 4 -5.82 30.04 -6.21
CA THR A 4 -4.74 29.10 -5.93
C THR A 4 -5.38 27.80 -5.50
N SER A 5 -5.26 26.76 -6.33
CA SER A 5 -5.63 25.41 -5.94
C SER A 5 -4.87 25.04 -4.66
N PRO A 6 -5.52 24.35 -3.70
CA PRO A 6 -4.86 23.98 -2.44
C PRO A 6 -3.56 23.22 -2.71
N GLN A 7 -2.45 23.56 -2.03
CA GLN A 7 -1.12 23.01 -2.34
C GLN A 7 -0.77 21.75 -1.57
N SER A 8 -1.24 21.56 -0.33
CA SER A 8 -1.09 20.29 0.43
C SER A 8 -2.41 19.51 0.60
N PRO A 9 -2.38 18.24 1.07
CA PRO A 9 -3.58 17.49 1.47
C PRO A 9 -4.38 18.16 2.58
N ASP A 10 -3.74 18.57 3.69
CA ASP A 10 -4.40 19.28 4.79
C ASP A 10 -5.10 20.56 4.29
N GLN A 11 -4.47 21.32 3.38
CA GLN A 11 -5.10 22.50 2.77
C GLN A 11 -6.27 22.13 1.85
N PHE A 12 -6.24 20.96 1.23
CA PHE A 12 -7.35 20.48 0.40
C PHE A 12 -8.52 20.02 1.28
N GLU A 13 -8.27 19.32 2.38
CA GLU A 13 -9.30 19.03 3.39
C GLU A 13 -9.91 20.31 3.96
N ASP A 14 -9.08 21.30 4.32
CA ASP A 14 -9.54 22.63 4.74
C ASP A 14 -10.43 23.30 3.68
N TYR A 15 -10.02 23.22 2.41
CA TYR A 15 -10.80 23.75 1.29
C TYR A 15 -12.14 23.03 1.11
N ILE A 16 -12.17 21.70 1.21
CA ILE A 16 -13.42 20.91 1.14
C ILE A 16 -14.33 21.28 2.30
N LYS A 17 -13.80 21.41 3.52
CA LYS A 17 -14.56 21.87 4.68
C LYS A 17 -15.21 23.22 4.38
N ASP A 18 -14.40 24.20 3.98
CA ASP A 18 -14.88 25.56 3.68
C ASP A 18 -15.96 25.56 2.60
N LEU A 19 -15.80 24.71 1.58
CA LEU A 19 -16.77 24.54 0.50
C LEU A 19 -18.11 23.98 1.02
N LEU A 20 -18.06 22.95 1.87
CA LEU A 20 -19.23 22.31 2.45
C LEU A 20 -19.97 23.24 3.43
N GLU A 21 -19.25 24.02 4.24
CA GLU A 21 -19.86 25.02 5.13
C GLU A 21 -20.48 26.18 4.34
N LYS A 22 -19.73 26.78 3.41
CA LYS A 22 -20.14 28.06 2.80
C LYS A 22 -21.08 27.91 1.62
N ASN A 23 -20.90 26.88 0.79
CA ASN A 23 -21.65 26.73 -0.46
C ASN A 23 -22.80 25.73 -0.33
N TYR A 24 -22.74 24.85 0.67
CA TYR A 24 -23.72 23.78 0.88
C TYR A 24 -24.47 23.87 2.21
N ASP A 25 -24.09 24.80 3.11
CA ASP A 25 -24.74 25.06 4.39
C ASP A 25 -24.77 23.82 5.32
N TYR A 26 -23.74 22.99 5.25
CA TYR A 26 -23.56 21.86 6.17
C TYR A 26 -22.82 22.29 7.43
N GLU A 27 -23.22 21.72 8.57
CA GLU A 27 -22.37 21.70 9.76
C GLU A 27 -21.25 20.68 9.55
N VAL A 28 -20.00 21.13 9.69
CA VAL A 28 -18.82 20.31 9.41
C VAL A 28 -17.99 20.09 10.68
N ILE A 29 -17.82 18.82 11.05
CA ILE A 29 -17.03 18.37 12.19
C ILE A 29 -15.72 17.79 11.65
N LYS A 30 -14.59 18.29 12.16
CA LYS A 30 -13.29 17.67 11.91
C LYS A 30 -12.99 16.67 13.01
N PRO A 31 -12.89 15.37 12.69
CA PRO A 31 -12.48 14.37 13.67
C PRO A 31 -11.06 14.66 14.16
N PRO A 32 -10.67 14.12 15.33
CA PRO A 32 -9.28 14.15 15.76
C PRO A 32 -8.35 13.58 14.67
N LYS A 33 -7.19 14.20 14.45
CA LYS A 33 -6.20 13.70 13.50
C LYS A 33 -5.88 12.23 13.79
N GLY A 34 -5.95 11.38 12.78
CA GLY A 34 -5.71 9.94 12.90
C GLY A 34 -6.96 9.10 13.15
N MET A 35 -8.17 9.68 13.10
CA MET A 35 -9.40 8.90 13.04
C MET A 35 -9.43 8.08 11.73
N PHE A 36 -9.81 6.81 11.83
CA PHE A 36 -9.67 5.88 10.71
C PHE A 36 -10.94 5.87 9.84
N GLY A 37 -10.74 5.96 8.52
CA GLY A 37 -11.78 5.70 7.51
C GLY A 37 -12.39 6.94 6.85
N TYR A 38 -12.35 8.10 7.49
CA TYR A 38 -12.88 9.36 6.98
C TYR A 38 -12.08 10.56 7.49
N ASP A 39 -12.16 11.69 6.78
CA ASP A 39 -11.36 12.90 7.07
C ASP A 39 -12.24 14.03 7.62
N ILE A 40 -13.52 14.05 7.25
CA ILE A 40 -14.49 15.07 7.62
C ILE A 40 -15.83 14.39 7.94
N GLU A 41 -16.53 14.85 8.96
CA GLU A 41 -17.92 14.48 9.23
C GLU A 41 -18.81 15.68 8.94
N ILE A 42 -19.95 15.46 8.26
CA ILE A 42 -20.95 16.52 8.06
C ILE A 42 -22.29 16.10 8.63
N ILE A 43 -23.04 17.05 9.17
CA ILE A 43 -24.40 16.81 9.67
C ILE A 43 -25.41 17.31 8.63
N ASN A 44 -26.19 16.38 8.08
CA ASN A 44 -27.27 16.69 7.14
C ASN A 44 -28.61 16.32 7.77
N ASN A 45 -29.44 17.31 8.10
CA ASN A 45 -30.74 17.10 8.76
C ASN A 45 -30.67 16.21 10.02
N GLY A 46 -29.63 16.41 10.84
CA GLY A 46 -29.39 15.63 12.06
C GLY A 46 -28.83 14.22 11.84
N LYS A 47 -28.47 13.87 10.60
CA LYS A 47 -27.83 12.59 10.26
C LYS A 47 -26.35 12.81 9.90
N PRO A 48 -25.41 12.13 10.59
CA PRO A 48 -24.00 12.22 10.26
C PRO A 48 -23.67 11.54 8.93
N ILE A 49 -22.75 12.14 8.18
CA ILE A 49 -22.21 11.63 6.92
C ILE A 49 -20.70 11.60 7.03
N ALA A 50 -20.09 10.46 6.69
CA ALA A 50 -18.64 10.33 6.63
C ALA A 50 -18.13 10.86 5.29
N VAL A 51 -17.18 11.78 5.30
CA VAL A 51 -16.56 12.33 4.10
C VAL A 51 -15.08 11.97 4.10
N GLN A 52 -14.65 11.24 3.07
CA GLN A 52 -13.24 10.98 2.77
C GLN A 52 -12.81 11.83 1.58
N VAL A 53 -11.67 12.47 1.70
CA VAL A 53 -11.11 13.40 0.73
C VAL A 53 -9.82 12.81 0.17
N LYS A 54 -9.69 12.78 -1.16
CA LYS A 54 -8.49 12.28 -1.85
C LYS A 54 -7.92 13.30 -2.80
N LYS A 55 -6.72 13.76 -2.48
CA LYS A 55 -5.98 14.72 -3.28
C LYS A 55 -4.90 14.02 -4.10
N TYR A 56 -5.29 13.40 -5.20
CA TYR A 56 -4.35 12.75 -6.10
C TYR A 56 -4.23 13.50 -7.43
N ARG A 57 -3.10 13.30 -8.11
CA ARG A 57 -2.90 13.79 -9.49
C ARG A 57 -3.62 12.92 -10.52
N THR A 58 -3.78 11.63 -10.24
CA THR A 58 -4.44 10.65 -11.10
C THR A 58 -5.84 10.33 -10.58
N PRO A 59 -6.80 9.92 -11.43
CA PRO A 59 -8.12 9.52 -10.99
C PRO A 59 -8.08 8.39 -9.95
N VAL A 60 -8.92 8.49 -8.93
CA VAL A 60 -9.07 7.48 -7.88
C VAL A 60 -9.59 6.18 -8.49
N ASN A 61 -8.87 5.09 -8.25
CA ASN A 61 -9.20 3.77 -8.77
C ASN A 61 -10.10 2.96 -7.82
N ARG A 62 -10.43 1.75 -8.25
CA ARG A 62 -11.30 0.82 -7.53
C ARG A 62 -10.81 0.47 -6.13
N ALA A 63 -9.50 0.34 -5.93
CA ALA A 63 -8.94 -0.11 -4.65
C ALA A 63 -9.26 0.86 -3.50
N HIS A 64 -9.22 2.17 -3.77
CA HIS A 64 -9.58 3.19 -2.78
C HIS A 64 -11.08 3.21 -2.49
N ILE A 65 -11.92 3.01 -3.50
CA ILE A 65 -13.38 2.88 -3.30
C ILE A 65 -13.68 1.65 -2.44
N GLN A 66 -13.06 0.51 -2.74
CA GLN A 66 -13.22 -0.72 -1.95
C GLN A 66 -12.80 -0.53 -0.49
N LYS A 67 -11.72 0.22 -0.24
CA LYS A 67 -11.30 0.56 1.12
C LYS A 67 -12.35 1.40 1.85
N PHE A 68 -12.87 2.44 1.21
CA PHE A 68 -13.89 3.30 1.82
C PHE A 68 -15.20 2.55 2.06
N MET A 69 -15.65 1.73 1.12
CA MET A 69 -16.80 0.83 1.32
C MET A 69 -16.57 -0.16 2.45
N GLY A 70 -15.36 -0.71 2.58
CA GLY A 70 -14.96 -1.58 3.67
C GLY A 70 -15.08 -0.90 5.03
N PHE A 71 -14.74 0.39 5.13
CA PHE A 71 -14.99 1.21 6.31
C PHE A 71 -16.50 1.41 6.56
N MET A 72 -17.26 1.81 5.55
CA MET A 72 -18.70 2.05 5.68
C MET A 72 -19.48 0.79 6.10
N GLY A 73 -18.97 -0.40 5.77
CA GLY A 73 -19.54 -1.68 6.21
C GLY A 73 -19.14 -2.14 7.62
N LEU A 74 -18.38 -1.34 8.38
CA LEU A 74 -18.07 -1.66 9.77
C LEU A 74 -19.25 -1.29 10.66
N HIS A 75 -19.55 -2.14 11.66
CA HIS A 75 -20.68 -1.91 12.57
C HIS A 75 -20.71 -0.52 13.23
N HIS A 76 -19.55 0.03 13.59
CA HIS A 76 -19.51 1.38 14.17
C HIS A 76 -19.85 2.45 13.13
N ALA A 77 -19.35 2.32 11.90
CA ALA A 77 -19.64 3.24 10.81
C ALA A 77 -21.13 3.15 10.41
N GLU A 78 -21.67 1.93 10.27
CA GLU A 78 -23.10 1.69 10.02
C GLU A 78 -23.99 2.28 11.13
N SER A 79 -23.52 2.29 12.38
CA SER A 79 -24.27 2.85 13.50
C SER A 79 -24.20 4.37 13.61
N GLN A 80 -23.16 4.98 13.03
CA GLN A 80 -22.87 6.42 13.15
C GLN A 80 -23.32 7.20 11.92
N PHE A 81 -23.05 6.68 10.72
CA PHE A 81 -23.21 7.43 9.47
C PHE A 81 -24.39 6.92 8.66
N SER A 82 -25.19 7.85 8.14
CA SER A 82 -26.28 7.52 7.21
C SER A 82 -25.79 7.25 5.79
N GLU A 83 -24.68 7.90 5.41
CA GLU A 83 -24.04 7.77 4.10
C GLU A 83 -22.57 8.19 4.14
N GLY A 84 -21.86 7.92 3.05
CA GLY A 84 -20.44 8.22 2.89
C GLY A 84 -20.17 8.97 1.58
N TRP A 85 -19.35 10.01 1.62
CA TRP A 85 -18.93 10.74 0.42
C TRP A 85 -17.43 10.57 0.21
N LEU A 86 -17.02 10.14 -0.98
CA LEU A 86 -15.63 10.14 -1.40
C LEU A 86 -15.44 11.29 -2.38
N ILE A 87 -14.66 12.30 -1.99
CA ILE A 87 -14.43 13.52 -2.77
C ILE A 87 -12.99 13.53 -3.28
N SER A 88 -12.81 13.68 -4.60
CA SER A 88 -11.51 13.63 -5.27
C SER A 88 -11.17 14.95 -5.97
N SER A 89 -9.88 15.31 -5.98
CA SER A 89 -9.37 16.42 -6.82
C SER A 89 -9.24 16.06 -8.30
N SER A 90 -9.10 14.78 -8.62
CA SER A 90 -8.80 14.25 -9.96
C SER A 90 -9.92 13.39 -10.55
N GLY A 91 -10.99 13.19 -9.78
CA GLY A 91 -12.10 12.30 -10.10
C GLY A 91 -11.78 10.83 -9.97
N PHE A 92 -12.51 9.99 -10.71
CA PHE A 92 -12.55 8.54 -10.56
C PHE A 92 -12.39 7.82 -11.90
N SER A 93 -11.75 6.66 -11.91
CA SER A 93 -11.64 5.85 -13.12
C SER A 93 -12.98 5.19 -13.49
N LYS A 94 -13.20 4.86 -14.77
CA LYS A 94 -14.44 4.21 -15.22
C LYS A 94 -14.68 2.86 -14.52
N PRO A 95 -13.68 1.96 -14.38
CA PRO A 95 -13.84 0.70 -13.67
C PRO A 95 -14.21 0.87 -12.20
N ALA A 96 -13.70 1.94 -11.56
CA ALA A 96 -14.02 2.25 -10.17
C ALA A 96 -15.51 2.60 -10.00
N ILE A 97 -16.04 3.44 -10.89
CA ILE A 97 -17.47 3.79 -10.91
C ILE A 97 -18.34 2.57 -11.26
N GLU A 98 -17.93 1.76 -12.24
CA GLU A 98 -18.65 0.54 -12.62
C GLU A 98 -18.68 -0.51 -11.51
N HIS A 99 -17.58 -0.67 -10.77
CA HIS A 99 -17.54 -1.53 -9.59
C HIS A 99 -18.59 -1.11 -8.56
N LEU A 100 -18.64 0.18 -8.21
CA LEU A 100 -19.59 0.69 -7.24
C LEU A 100 -21.04 0.53 -7.72
N ARG A 101 -21.31 0.71 -9.02
CA ARG A 101 -22.63 0.43 -9.62
C ARG A 101 -23.05 -1.02 -9.46
N ASN A 102 -22.13 -1.96 -9.65
CA ASN A 102 -22.43 -3.40 -9.54
C ASN A 102 -22.66 -3.80 -8.08
N GLU A 103 -21.76 -3.39 -7.18
CA GLU A 103 -21.91 -3.63 -5.73
C GLU A 103 -23.22 -3.04 -5.21
N SER A 104 -23.61 -1.86 -5.67
CA SER A 104 -24.86 -1.22 -5.23
C SER A 104 -26.13 -1.94 -5.69
N ARG A 105 -26.05 -2.74 -6.77
CA ARG A 105 -27.14 -3.62 -7.20
C ARG A 105 -27.23 -4.88 -6.35
N GLU A 106 -26.09 -5.40 -5.91
CA GLU A 106 -25.99 -6.66 -5.17
C GLU A 106 -26.21 -6.47 -3.66
N ASN A 107 -25.78 -5.34 -3.09
CA ASN A 107 -25.89 -5.02 -1.67
C ASN A 107 -26.35 -3.57 -1.42
N PRO A 108 -27.67 -3.30 -1.46
CA PRO A 108 -28.27 -1.97 -1.29
C PRO A 108 -27.89 -1.24 0.01
N ARG A 109 -27.47 -1.96 1.05
CA ARG A 109 -27.03 -1.38 2.34
C ARG A 109 -25.57 -0.92 2.31
N ALA A 110 -24.73 -1.53 1.46
CA ALA A 110 -23.35 -1.08 1.22
C ALA A 110 -23.27 0.11 0.23
N SER A 111 -24.42 0.64 -0.22
CA SER A 111 -24.55 1.49 -1.42
C SER A 111 -24.73 2.99 -1.18
N VAL A 112 -24.64 3.49 0.04
CA VAL A 112 -24.84 4.94 0.29
C VAL A 112 -23.50 5.67 0.17
N VAL A 113 -22.77 5.39 -0.91
CA VAL A 113 -21.51 6.06 -1.24
C VAL A 113 -21.68 6.94 -2.47
N SER A 114 -21.47 8.24 -2.29
CA SER A 114 -21.44 9.23 -3.37
C SER A 114 -20.01 9.55 -3.75
N LEU A 115 -19.74 9.69 -5.06
CA LEU A 115 -18.43 10.03 -5.59
C LEU A 115 -18.47 11.44 -6.18
N GLY A 116 -17.68 12.37 -5.62
CA GLY A 116 -17.65 13.76 -6.04
C GLY A 116 -16.27 14.19 -6.54
N THR A 117 -16.21 14.94 -7.63
CA THR A 117 -15.00 15.60 -8.12
C THR A 117 -15.08 17.10 -7.91
N ILE A 118 -14.01 17.70 -7.41
CA ILE A 118 -13.91 19.16 -7.34
C ILE A 118 -13.74 19.74 -8.73
N TYR A 119 -14.62 20.66 -9.09
CA TYR A 119 -14.55 21.41 -10.33
C TYR A 119 -14.79 22.89 -10.05
N GLN A 120 -13.78 23.72 -10.32
CA GLN A 120 -13.76 25.15 -10.02
C GLN A 120 -13.95 25.44 -8.53
N SER A 121 -15.18 25.61 -8.07
CA SER A 121 -15.53 25.86 -6.67
C SER A 121 -16.82 25.12 -6.28
N ASP A 122 -17.03 23.96 -6.89
CA ASP A 122 -18.20 23.13 -6.67
C ASP A 122 -17.82 21.63 -6.70
N ILE A 123 -18.72 20.80 -6.17
CA ILE A 123 -18.61 19.34 -6.21
C ILE A 123 -19.48 18.83 -7.36
N ARG A 124 -18.83 18.27 -8.38
CA ARG A 124 -19.53 17.52 -9.44
C ARG A 124 -19.64 16.06 -9.03
N TRP A 125 -20.86 15.56 -8.85
CA TRP A 125 -21.09 14.16 -8.50
C TRP A 125 -20.92 13.24 -9.72
N ASP A 126 -19.87 12.42 -9.72
CA ASP A 126 -19.59 11.43 -10.77
C ASP A 126 -20.41 10.14 -10.58
N TYR A 127 -20.86 9.88 -9.34
CA TYR A 127 -21.76 8.80 -9.00
C TYR A 127 -22.63 9.16 -7.79
N LEU A 128 -23.95 8.95 -7.92
CA LEU A 128 -25.00 9.29 -6.94
C LEU A 128 -24.88 10.71 -6.38
N ASP A 129 -25.68 11.63 -6.91
CA ASP A 129 -25.78 12.98 -6.33
C ASP A 129 -26.61 12.93 -5.03
N PRO A 130 -26.02 13.23 -3.86
CA PRO A 130 -26.71 13.22 -2.56
C PRO A 130 -27.95 14.11 -2.53
N LYS A 131 -28.02 15.16 -3.36
CA LYS A 131 -29.17 16.07 -3.46
C LYS A 131 -30.31 15.49 -4.30
N SER A 132 -30.02 14.52 -5.16
CA SER A 132 -31.01 13.88 -6.04
C SER A 132 -31.71 12.67 -5.39
N SER A 133 -31.09 12.09 -4.37
CA SER A 133 -31.58 10.94 -3.62
C SER A 133 -32.47 11.36 -2.44
N PHE A 134 -33.72 11.76 -2.73
CA PHE A 134 -34.79 11.77 -1.71
C PHE A 134 -35.18 10.31 -1.40
N HIS A 135 -34.42 9.65 -0.54
CA HIS A 135 -34.88 8.44 0.14
C HIS A 135 -35.29 8.80 1.58
N THR A 136 -36.60 8.94 1.76
CA THR A 136 -37.27 9.02 3.05
C THR A 136 -37.03 7.73 3.83
N HIS A 137 -36.07 7.75 4.74
CA HIS A 137 -36.07 6.87 5.91
C HIS A 137 -36.21 7.75 7.15
N GLN A 138 -37.44 7.81 7.66
CA GLN A 138 -37.72 8.12 9.07
C GLN A 138 -37.11 6.99 9.90
N ASP A 139 -36.23 7.32 10.84
CA ASP A 139 -36.33 6.76 12.19
C ASP A 139 -35.40 7.47 13.19
N SER A 140 -35.83 7.35 14.44
CA SER A 140 -35.53 8.08 15.67
C SER A 140 -34.06 8.36 16.05
N SER A 141 -33.86 9.56 16.59
CA SER A 141 -32.73 10.02 17.38
C SER A 141 -32.34 9.06 18.53
N ARG A 142 -31.07 8.68 18.59
CA ARG A 142 -30.42 8.19 19.82
C ARG A 142 -29.05 8.86 19.95
N GLU A 143 -28.81 9.49 21.09
CA GLU A 143 -27.49 9.93 21.51
C GLU A 143 -26.64 8.69 21.85
N ILE A 144 -25.43 8.61 21.27
CA ILE A 144 -24.43 7.59 21.61
C ILE A 144 -23.13 8.31 21.97
N SER A 145 -22.67 8.11 23.21
CA SER A 145 -21.36 8.52 23.69
C SER A 145 -20.27 7.55 23.22
N LEU A 146 -19.22 8.07 22.59
CA LEU A 146 -18.05 7.30 22.12
C LEU A 146 -17.20 6.75 23.29
N PRO A 147 -16.65 5.52 23.20
CA PRO A 147 -15.62 5.07 24.11
C PRO A 147 -14.26 5.61 23.66
N VAL A 148 -13.68 6.49 24.47
CA VAL A 148 -12.29 6.95 24.33
C VAL A 148 -11.38 5.80 24.75
N SER A 149 -10.70 5.19 23.78
CA SER A 149 -9.51 4.38 24.07
C SER A 149 -8.28 5.30 24.06
N SER A 150 -7.39 5.06 25.01
CA SER A 150 -6.31 5.94 25.47
C SER A 150 -5.37 6.42 24.37
N LEU A 151 -5.32 7.75 24.22
CA LEU A 151 -4.54 8.54 23.25
C LEU A 151 -3.04 8.65 23.56
N GLU A 152 -2.53 8.01 24.61
CA GLU A 152 -1.20 8.32 25.16
C GLU A 152 -0.03 7.61 24.45
N ASP A 153 -0.28 6.56 23.66
CA ASP A 153 0.77 5.89 22.87
C ASP A 153 0.88 6.39 21.42
N TYR A 154 -0.07 7.21 20.94
CA TYR A 154 -0.18 7.55 19.51
C TYR A 154 0.60 8.83 19.11
N GLN A 155 0.99 9.67 20.06
CA GLN A 155 1.45 11.03 19.77
C GLN A 155 2.92 11.15 19.33
N ASN A 156 3.74 10.11 19.45
CA ASN A 156 5.20 10.22 19.22
C ASN A 156 5.76 9.61 17.92
N ASN A 157 4.93 9.17 16.96
CA ASN A 157 5.44 8.56 15.70
C ASN A 157 4.62 8.85 14.43
N ILE A 158 3.88 9.97 14.36
CA ILE A 158 2.94 10.24 13.25
C ILE A 158 3.63 10.69 11.94
N HIS A 159 4.94 10.98 11.94
CA HIS A 159 5.56 11.66 10.78
C HIS A 159 6.73 10.92 10.10
N ARG A 160 7.14 9.75 10.59
CA ARG A 160 8.26 9.03 9.98
C ARG A 160 7.76 8.02 8.96
N ARG A 161 8.16 8.21 7.70
CA ARG A 161 8.07 7.20 6.64
C ARG A 161 9.28 6.27 6.70
N TYR A 162 9.06 4.98 6.45
CA TYR A 162 10.11 3.99 6.30
C TYR A 162 10.24 3.59 4.84
N TYR A 163 11.46 3.70 4.34
CA TYR A 163 11.77 3.37 2.95
C TYR A 163 12.55 2.07 2.84
N PHE A 164 12.08 1.20 1.95
CA PHE A 164 12.70 -0.07 1.64
C PHE A 164 13.21 -0.08 0.19
N GLY A 165 14.52 -0.27 -0.02
CA GLY A 165 15.08 -0.52 -1.34
C GLY A 165 15.29 -2.02 -1.56
N ILE A 166 14.58 -2.64 -2.51
CA ILE A 166 14.76 -4.05 -2.84
C ILE A 166 15.71 -4.15 -4.04
N PHE A 167 16.94 -4.60 -3.81
CA PHE A 167 17.99 -4.65 -4.82
C PHE A 167 18.35 -6.06 -5.25
N THR A 168 18.73 -6.23 -6.52
CA THR A 168 19.52 -7.37 -6.99
C THR A 168 20.14 -7.04 -8.35
N ASN A 169 21.41 -7.36 -8.56
CA ASN A 169 22.04 -7.24 -9.89
C ASN A 169 22.01 -8.59 -10.64
N LYS A 170 21.15 -9.53 -10.19
CA LYS A 170 21.01 -10.86 -10.78
C LYS A 170 19.52 -11.20 -10.99
N GLY A 171 19.14 -11.39 -12.25
CA GLY A 171 17.81 -11.87 -12.62
C GLY A 171 17.46 -13.21 -11.97
N GLY A 172 16.18 -13.39 -11.63
CA GLY A 172 15.66 -14.64 -11.08
C GLY A 172 15.89 -14.88 -9.58
N THR A 173 16.38 -13.87 -8.84
CA THR A 173 16.51 -13.93 -7.37
C THR A 173 15.23 -13.48 -6.64
N GLY A 174 14.22 -13.03 -7.37
CA GLY A 174 12.87 -12.72 -6.85
C GLY A 174 12.66 -11.30 -6.33
N LYS A 175 13.47 -10.32 -6.75
CA LYS A 175 13.36 -8.90 -6.35
C LYS A 175 11.93 -8.34 -6.40
N THR A 176 11.33 -8.31 -7.59
CA THR A 176 9.96 -7.83 -7.82
C THR A 176 8.93 -8.60 -6.99
N THR A 177 9.07 -9.93 -6.91
CA THR A 177 8.21 -10.79 -6.09
C THR A 177 8.32 -10.43 -4.61
N VAL A 178 9.54 -10.22 -4.09
CA VAL A 178 9.77 -9.85 -2.70
C VAL A 178 9.21 -8.46 -2.42
N ALA A 179 9.45 -7.49 -3.29
CA ALA A 179 8.96 -6.12 -3.12
C ALA A 179 7.43 -6.09 -2.98
N ALA A 180 6.73 -6.77 -3.88
CA ALA A 180 5.27 -6.73 -3.86
C ALA A 180 4.62 -7.57 -2.76
N HIS A 181 5.19 -8.72 -2.40
CA HIS A 181 4.62 -9.50 -1.30
C HIS A 181 5.01 -8.93 0.06
N LEU A 182 6.15 -8.23 0.18
CA LEU A 182 6.45 -7.44 1.37
C LEU A 182 5.45 -6.29 1.51
N ALA A 183 5.10 -5.59 0.41
CA ALA A 183 4.01 -4.62 0.40
C ALA A 183 2.69 -5.25 0.85
N GLY A 184 2.36 -6.42 0.30
CA GLY A 184 1.21 -7.22 0.71
C GLY A 184 1.20 -7.60 2.19
N ALA A 185 2.35 -7.94 2.77
CA ALA A 185 2.44 -8.27 4.18
C ALA A 185 2.23 -7.04 5.07
N PHE A 186 2.80 -5.89 4.72
CA PHE A 186 2.52 -4.64 5.44
C PHE A 186 1.05 -4.20 5.30
N THR A 187 0.40 -4.42 4.16
CA THR A 187 -1.04 -4.15 4.04
C THR A 187 -1.90 -5.09 4.87
N LEU A 188 -1.54 -6.38 4.96
CA LEU A 188 -2.19 -7.30 5.91
C LEU A 188 -1.99 -6.90 7.38
N MET A 189 -0.94 -6.12 7.67
CA MET A 189 -0.69 -5.51 8.99
C MET A 189 -1.38 -4.15 9.18
N GLY A 190 -2.16 -3.69 8.19
CA GLY A 190 -2.97 -2.47 8.27
C GLY A 190 -2.33 -1.20 7.71
N TYR A 191 -1.12 -1.28 7.13
CA TYR A 191 -0.47 -0.12 6.52
C TYR A 191 -0.96 0.06 5.08
N ASP A 192 -1.26 1.28 4.66
CA ASP A 192 -1.22 1.58 3.23
C ASP A 192 0.24 1.68 2.78
N VAL A 193 0.51 1.14 1.59
CA VAL A 193 1.87 0.99 1.09
C VAL A 193 1.98 1.62 -0.30
N ILE A 194 3.00 2.46 -0.48
CA ILE A 194 3.44 2.87 -1.81
C ILE A 194 4.52 1.91 -2.29
N LEU A 195 4.31 1.32 -3.45
CA LEU A 195 5.27 0.46 -4.12
C LEU A 195 5.82 1.18 -5.37
N VAL A 196 7.06 1.63 -5.32
CA VAL A 196 7.71 2.37 -6.41
C VAL A 196 8.41 1.40 -7.35
N ASP A 197 7.98 1.35 -8.61
CA ASP A 197 8.56 0.53 -9.67
C ASP A 197 9.64 1.34 -10.40
N ILE A 198 10.90 1.14 -10.01
CA ILE A 198 12.07 1.80 -10.62
C ILE A 198 12.66 0.91 -11.73
N ASP A 199 12.23 -0.35 -11.81
CA ASP A 199 12.69 -1.28 -12.82
C ASP A 199 12.13 -0.87 -14.21
N PRO A 200 12.98 -0.72 -15.25
CA PRO A 200 12.54 -0.31 -16.58
C PRO A 200 11.59 -1.32 -17.22
N GLN A 201 11.57 -2.57 -16.76
CA GLN A 201 10.61 -3.57 -17.23
C GLN A 201 9.17 -3.23 -16.81
N LYS A 202 9.00 -2.37 -15.80
CA LYS A 202 7.73 -1.95 -15.20
C LYS A 202 6.83 -3.14 -14.88
N ASN A 203 7.44 -4.19 -14.32
CA ASN A 203 6.74 -5.44 -14.06
C ASN A 203 5.63 -5.21 -13.04
N LEU A 204 5.88 -4.48 -11.96
CA LEU A 204 4.86 -4.21 -10.94
C LEU A 204 3.68 -3.46 -11.54
N LYS A 205 3.93 -2.37 -12.28
CA LYS A 205 2.85 -1.58 -12.85
C LYS A 205 1.96 -2.41 -13.78
N LYS A 206 2.56 -3.29 -14.60
CA LYS A 206 1.80 -4.24 -15.44
C LYS A 206 1.03 -5.28 -14.62
N LEU A 207 1.63 -5.79 -13.55
CA LEU A 207 1.06 -6.83 -12.69
C LEU A 207 -0.08 -6.30 -11.81
N PHE A 208 -0.13 -4.99 -11.52
CA PHE A 208 -1.16 -4.35 -10.69
C PHE A 208 -2.21 -3.56 -11.49
N GLN A 209 -2.11 -3.54 -12.82
CA GLN A 209 -3.13 -2.94 -13.68
C GLN A 209 -4.30 -3.91 -13.84
N GLU A 210 -5.49 -3.49 -13.41
CA GLU A 210 -6.70 -4.32 -13.40
C GLU A 210 -7.20 -4.66 -14.81
N ASP A 211 -7.05 -3.76 -15.79
CA ASP A 211 -7.50 -3.95 -17.17
C ASP A 211 -6.42 -3.52 -18.19
N GLN A 212 -5.77 -4.50 -18.81
CA GLN A 212 -4.83 -4.28 -19.93
C GLN A 212 -5.58 -3.98 -21.26
N GLU A 213 -6.89 -4.22 -21.33
CA GLU A 213 -7.68 -4.11 -22.57
C GLU A 213 -8.27 -2.71 -22.80
N ASN A 214 -8.55 -1.95 -21.73
CA ASN A 214 -9.07 -0.57 -21.83
C ASN A 214 -7.93 0.46 -21.81
N LYS A 215 -7.52 0.91 -23.00
CA LYS A 215 -6.48 1.95 -23.18
C LYS A 215 -6.83 3.31 -22.53
N ASP A 216 -8.11 3.54 -22.24
CA ASP A 216 -8.59 4.76 -21.57
C ASP A 216 -8.21 4.83 -20.08
N ASP A 217 -7.90 3.69 -19.44
CA ASP A 217 -7.56 3.61 -18.01
C ASP A 217 -6.05 3.74 -17.73
N LEU A 218 -5.23 4.01 -18.75
CA LEU A 218 -3.79 4.26 -18.58
C LEU A 218 -3.47 5.46 -17.66
N GLY A 219 -4.47 6.29 -17.35
CA GLY A 219 -4.33 7.44 -16.45
C GLY A 219 -4.53 7.15 -14.96
N ALA A 220 -5.13 6.01 -14.58
CA ALA A 220 -5.32 5.65 -13.17
C ALA A 220 -4.10 4.91 -12.62
N ALA A 221 -3.72 5.21 -11.36
CA ALA A 221 -2.62 4.51 -10.71
C ALA A 221 -2.94 3.01 -10.58
N ALA A 222 -1.94 2.14 -10.77
CA ALA A 222 -2.09 0.72 -10.53
C ALA A 222 -2.19 0.49 -9.01
N SER A 223 -3.25 -0.14 -8.51
CA SER A 223 -3.41 -0.36 -7.06
C SER A 223 -4.19 -1.63 -6.76
N LEU A 224 -3.96 -2.19 -5.58
CA LEU A 224 -4.62 -3.38 -5.09
C LEU A 224 -5.17 -3.13 -3.70
N TYR A 225 -6.48 -3.38 -3.52
CA TYR A 225 -7.08 -3.48 -2.21
C TYR A 225 -6.80 -4.87 -1.61
N VAL A 226 -6.25 -4.88 -0.40
CA VAL A 226 -5.97 -6.11 0.35
C VAL A 226 -6.95 -6.18 1.50
N GLN A 227 -7.76 -7.24 1.49
CA GLN A 227 -8.74 -7.49 2.54
C GLN A 227 -8.06 -7.69 3.91
N PRO A 228 -8.71 -7.26 5.00
CA PRO A 228 -8.16 -7.44 6.34
C PRO A 228 -8.10 -8.92 6.72
N LEU A 229 -7.18 -9.28 7.61
CA LEU A 229 -7.08 -10.65 8.13
C LEU A 229 -8.25 -11.04 9.02
N ARG A 230 -8.91 -10.07 9.67
CA ARG A 230 -9.97 -10.31 10.64
C ARG A 230 -11.23 -9.52 10.26
N PRO A 231 -12.44 -10.11 10.43
CA PRO A 231 -13.69 -9.37 10.31
C PRO A 231 -13.71 -8.15 11.25
N GLY A 232 -14.34 -7.06 10.82
CA GLY A 232 -14.45 -5.83 11.61
C GLY A 232 -13.25 -4.90 11.53
N GLN A 233 -12.27 -5.18 10.67
CA GLN A 233 -11.16 -4.27 10.35
C GLN A 233 -11.33 -3.69 8.95
N ILE A 234 -10.71 -2.55 8.68
CA ILE A 234 -10.61 -1.97 7.33
C ILE A 234 -9.45 -2.65 6.61
N GLY A 235 -9.60 -2.97 5.33
CA GLY A 235 -8.45 -3.37 4.50
C GLY A 235 -7.53 -2.19 4.18
N SER A 236 -6.43 -2.48 3.50
CA SER A 236 -5.42 -1.49 3.13
C SER A 236 -5.11 -1.56 1.64
N VAL A 237 -4.50 -0.51 1.10
CA VAL A 237 -4.20 -0.41 -0.32
C VAL A 237 -2.69 -0.46 -0.57
N ILE A 238 -2.30 -1.20 -1.61
CA ILE A 238 -1.00 -1.05 -2.27
C ILE A 238 -1.22 -0.15 -3.48
N SER A 239 -0.52 0.98 -3.57
CA SER A 239 -0.51 1.81 -4.78
C SER A 239 0.86 1.75 -5.43
N VAL A 240 0.88 1.48 -6.73
CA VAL A 240 2.09 1.33 -7.52
C VAL A 240 2.31 2.56 -8.38
N LEU A 241 3.46 3.20 -8.17
CA LEU A 241 3.88 4.41 -8.86
C LEU A 241 5.24 4.15 -9.52
N ASP A 242 5.54 4.81 -10.64
CA ASP A 242 6.94 4.92 -11.06
C ASP A 242 7.69 6.01 -10.29
N ASN A 243 9.02 6.04 -10.45
CA ASN A 243 9.86 6.98 -9.71
C ASN A 243 9.43 8.44 -9.91
N LYS A 244 9.00 8.82 -11.11
CA LYS A 244 8.59 10.20 -11.39
C LYS A 244 7.24 10.50 -10.73
N GLU A 245 6.27 9.59 -10.87
CA GLU A 245 4.96 9.71 -10.22
C GLU A 245 5.10 9.86 -8.70
N TRP A 246 5.99 9.08 -8.07
CA TRP A 246 6.24 9.19 -6.63
C TRP A 246 6.87 10.53 -6.25
N GLU A 247 7.96 10.96 -6.90
CA GLU A 247 8.59 12.25 -6.58
C GLU A 247 7.65 13.44 -6.76
N ASP A 248 6.80 13.38 -7.79
CA ASP A 248 5.81 14.39 -8.08
C ASP A 248 4.67 14.42 -7.03
N ASP A 249 4.29 13.27 -6.47
CA ASP A 249 3.09 13.15 -5.63
C ASP A 249 3.37 12.90 -4.14
N LYS A 250 4.63 12.70 -3.72
CA LYS A 250 4.98 12.27 -2.34
C LYS A 250 4.42 13.14 -1.23
N ASP A 251 4.32 14.45 -1.44
CA ASP A 251 3.77 15.39 -0.45
C ASP A 251 2.24 15.26 -0.29
N ASN A 252 1.58 14.58 -1.22
CA ASN A 252 0.16 14.24 -1.14
C ASN A 252 -0.11 12.93 -0.38
N HIS A 253 0.94 12.18 0.00
CA HIS A 253 0.87 10.87 0.67
C HIS A 253 1.45 10.95 2.10
N ASN A 254 1.01 11.94 2.89
CA ASN A 254 1.53 12.20 4.25
C ASN A 254 1.11 11.16 5.29
N ASP A 255 0.04 10.44 5.02
CA ASP A 255 -0.47 9.32 5.82
C ASP A 255 0.28 8.00 5.56
N ILE A 256 0.98 7.88 4.43
CA ILE A 256 1.74 6.68 4.06
C ILE A 256 2.98 6.55 4.94
N LYS A 257 3.06 5.46 5.70
CA LYS A 257 4.22 5.13 6.55
C LYS A 257 5.25 4.22 5.90
N ILE A 258 4.85 3.42 4.89
CA ILE A 258 5.71 2.40 4.29
C ILE A 258 5.83 2.66 2.79
N VAL A 259 7.06 2.85 2.32
CA VAL A 259 7.40 2.98 0.90
C VAL A 259 8.38 1.88 0.53
N ILE A 260 8.05 1.08 -0.47
CA ILE A 260 8.90 -0.02 -0.95
C ILE A 260 9.27 0.25 -2.40
N CYS A 261 10.55 0.14 -2.73
CA CYS A 261 11.08 0.41 -4.05
C CYS A 261 11.59 -0.89 -4.67
N ASP A 262 10.99 -1.30 -5.78
CA ASP A 262 11.55 -2.36 -6.64
C ASP A 262 12.66 -1.75 -7.49
N CYS A 263 13.89 -1.79 -6.95
CA CYS A 263 15.01 -1.05 -7.51
C CYS A 263 15.45 -1.59 -8.87
N ASN A 264 16.06 -0.72 -9.67
CA ASN A 264 16.66 -1.10 -10.93
C ASN A 264 17.87 -2.05 -10.67
N PRO A 265 18.02 -3.15 -11.43
CA PRO A 265 19.16 -4.06 -11.30
C PRO A 265 20.52 -3.43 -11.64
N THR A 266 20.53 -2.34 -12.42
CA THR A 266 21.70 -1.47 -12.58
C THR A 266 21.63 -0.39 -11.50
N PHE A 267 22.57 -0.44 -10.53
CA PHE A 267 22.55 0.47 -9.38
C PHE A 267 22.51 1.95 -9.80
N GLU A 268 23.31 2.34 -10.78
CA GLU A 268 23.46 3.70 -11.29
C GLU A 268 22.18 4.27 -11.93
N GLU A 269 21.21 3.43 -12.26
CA GLU A 269 19.91 3.86 -12.81
C GLU A 269 18.87 4.13 -11.71
N ASN A 270 19.21 3.92 -10.43
CA ASN A 270 18.37 4.33 -9.30
C ASN A 270 18.67 5.79 -8.94
N SER A 271 17.63 6.56 -8.60
CA SER A 271 17.80 7.95 -8.16
C SER A 271 18.64 8.02 -6.87
N ASN A 272 19.72 8.80 -6.88
CA ASN A 272 20.57 9.00 -5.69
C ASN A 272 19.79 9.59 -4.52
N ASP A 273 18.84 10.48 -4.79
CA ASP A 273 18.00 11.10 -3.75
C ASP A 273 17.13 10.05 -3.07
N LEU A 274 16.55 9.13 -3.85
CA LEU A 274 15.75 8.04 -3.30
C LEU A 274 16.62 7.01 -2.55
N VAL A 275 17.81 6.68 -3.07
CA VAL A 275 18.74 5.79 -2.36
C VAL A 275 19.14 6.37 -1.00
N LYS A 276 19.30 7.69 -0.87
CA LYS A 276 19.56 8.38 0.40
C LYS A 276 18.38 8.33 1.37
N GLU A 277 17.16 8.17 0.86
CA GLU A 277 15.94 8.02 1.67
C GLU A 277 15.79 6.62 2.28
N PHE A 278 16.42 5.59 1.73
CA PHE A 278 16.29 4.21 2.21
C PHE A 278 16.74 4.02 3.68
N ASP A 279 15.84 3.48 4.49
CA ASP A 279 16.12 3.00 5.85
C ASP A 279 16.61 1.55 5.80
N TYR A 280 15.98 0.73 4.94
CA TYR A 280 16.27 -0.70 4.81
C TYR A 280 16.52 -1.07 3.35
N CYS A 281 17.69 -1.62 3.05
CA CYS A 281 18.00 -2.19 1.75
C CYS A 281 17.95 -3.71 1.86
N VAL A 282 17.12 -4.37 1.07
CA VAL A 282 16.96 -5.83 1.09
C VAL A 282 17.52 -6.43 -0.20
N ILE A 283 18.39 -7.42 -0.08
CA ILE A 283 18.95 -8.17 -1.21
C ILE A 283 18.49 -9.63 -1.13
N PRO A 284 17.44 -10.01 -1.88
CA PRO A 284 17.05 -11.41 -2.02
C PRO A 284 18.16 -12.24 -2.70
N THR A 285 18.52 -13.37 -2.11
CA THR A 285 19.53 -14.28 -2.64
C THR A 285 19.11 -15.73 -2.48
N THR A 286 19.60 -16.61 -3.36
CA THR A 286 19.30 -18.05 -3.31
C THR A 286 20.52 -18.85 -2.89
N LEU A 287 20.31 -19.91 -2.10
CA LEU A 287 21.36 -20.85 -1.70
C LEU A 287 21.63 -21.88 -2.80
N ASN A 288 22.38 -21.49 -3.83
CA ASN A 288 22.82 -22.37 -4.91
C ASN A 288 24.35 -22.60 -4.82
N PRO A 289 24.84 -23.86 -4.73
CA PRO A 289 26.28 -24.15 -4.68
C PRO A 289 27.13 -23.45 -5.76
N LEU A 290 26.65 -23.41 -7.01
CA LEU A 290 27.35 -22.74 -8.11
C LEU A 290 27.12 -21.23 -8.14
N GLY A 291 26.12 -20.75 -7.38
CA GLY A 291 25.70 -19.37 -7.34
C GLY A 291 26.26 -18.57 -6.17
N ILE A 292 26.71 -19.19 -5.08
CA ILE A 292 27.09 -18.48 -3.84
C ILE A 292 28.16 -17.44 -4.09
N ALA A 293 29.33 -17.80 -4.63
CA ALA A 293 30.41 -16.84 -4.88
C ALA A 293 29.94 -15.64 -5.71
N LYS A 294 29.24 -15.91 -6.82
CA LYS A 294 28.68 -14.86 -7.69
C LYS A 294 27.64 -14.00 -6.96
N ASN A 295 26.78 -14.62 -6.16
CA ASN A 295 25.77 -13.90 -5.37
C ASN A 295 26.45 -13.02 -4.32
N SER A 296 27.48 -13.53 -3.63
CA SER A 296 28.25 -12.78 -2.65
C SER A 296 28.95 -11.57 -3.25
N ASP A 297 29.55 -11.72 -4.44
CA ASP A 297 30.18 -10.59 -5.14
C ASP A 297 29.17 -9.53 -5.57
N VAL A 298 27.98 -9.96 -6.01
CA VAL A 298 26.87 -9.05 -6.31
C VAL A 298 26.42 -8.31 -5.05
N ILE A 299 26.23 -9.02 -3.92
CA ILE A 299 25.83 -8.42 -2.65
C ILE A 299 26.86 -7.40 -2.18
N LYS A 300 28.15 -7.76 -2.12
CA LYS A 300 29.24 -6.86 -1.67
C LYS A 300 29.29 -5.59 -2.51
N ARG A 301 29.28 -5.72 -3.85
CA ARG A 301 29.29 -4.56 -4.74
C ARG A 301 28.06 -3.67 -4.56
N THR A 302 26.89 -4.27 -4.36
CA THR A 302 25.67 -3.49 -4.10
C THR A 302 25.74 -2.80 -2.74
N PHE A 303 26.25 -3.46 -1.70
CA PHE A 303 26.46 -2.86 -0.38
C PHE A 303 27.42 -1.68 -0.43
N GLU A 304 28.59 -1.85 -1.07
CA GLU A 304 29.57 -0.79 -1.27
C GLU A 304 28.94 0.44 -1.93
N LYS A 305 28.22 0.23 -3.05
CA LYS A 305 27.53 1.32 -3.78
C LYS A 305 26.40 1.98 -2.99
N ILE A 306 25.61 1.22 -2.23
CA ILE A 306 24.60 1.80 -1.33
C ILE A 306 25.32 2.66 -0.29
N ARG A 307 26.43 2.18 0.27
CA ARG A 307 27.14 2.86 1.34
C ARG A 307 27.83 4.15 0.90
N THR A 308 28.22 4.27 -0.39
CA THR A 308 28.73 5.54 -0.94
C THR A 308 27.67 6.64 -0.98
N GLU A 309 26.40 6.27 -1.20
CA GLU A 309 25.30 7.23 -1.27
C GLU A 309 24.56 7.41 0.07
N ASN A 310 24.48 6.36 0.88
CA ASN A 310 23.67 6.30 2.08
C ASN A 310 24.41 5.58 3.24
N SER A 311 24.95 6.36 4.18
CA SER A 311 25.66 5.87 5.38
C SER A 311 24.75 5.35 6.50
N ARG A 312 23.42 5.54 6.38
CA ARG A 312 22.44 5.17 7.42
C ARG A 312 21.64 3.91 7.12
N ALA A 313 21.47 3.54 5.85
CA ALA A 313 20.69 2.38 5.46
C ALA A 313 21.18 1.10 6.14
N GLN A 314 20.24 0.31 6.68
CA GLN A 314 20.51 -1.05 7.10
C GLN A 314 20.41 -1.98 5.90
N MET A 315 21.41 -2.81 5.68
CA MET A 315 21.53 -3.68 4.52
C MET A 315 21.28 -5.13 4.94
N HIS A 316 20.29 -5.77 4.35
CA HIS A 316 19.77 -7.08 4.77
C HIS A 316 19.82 -8.06 3.62
N VAL A 317 20.55 -9.16 3.79
CA VAL A 317 20.52 -10.29 2.86
C VAL A 317 19.38 -11.23 3.27
N LEU A 318 18.44 -11.42 2.35
CA LEU A 318 17.27 -12.28 2.54
C LEU A 318 17.45 -13.60 1.78
N ILE A 319 17.33 -14.73 2.47
CA ILE A 319 17.33 -16.03 1.80
C ILE A 319 15.96 -16.27 1.14
N ASN A 320 15.99 -16.36 -0.19
CA ASN A 320 14.84 -16.64 -1.03
C ASN A 320 14.93 -18.05 -1.65
N HIS A 321 13.77 -18.61 -2.01
CA HIS A 321 13.59 -19.98 -2.49
C HIS A 321 14.17 -21.03 -1.52
N TYR A 322 14.01 -20.80 -0.22
CA TYR A 322 14.49 -21.70 0.81
C TYR A 322 13.73 -23.03 0.77
N VAL A 323 14.44 -24.13 0.96
CA VAL A 323 13.85 -25.47 1.00
C VAL A 323 14.07 -26.03 2.40
N GLU A 324 13.04 -25.91 3.23
CA GLU A 324 13.03 -26.43 4.59
C GLU A 324 12.63 -27.91 4.58
N HIS A 325 13.62 -28.79 4.68
CA HIS A 325 13.40 -30.23 4.75
C HIS A 325 14.55 -30.89 5.52
N LYS A 326 14.26 -31.86 6.39
CA LYS A 326 15.27 -32.54 7.23
C LYS A 326 16.46 -33.07 6.42
N SER A 327 16.20 -33.64 5.24
CA SER A 327 17.29 -34.15 4.37
C SER A 327 18.15 -33.07 3.71
N LYS A 328 17.75 -31.80 3.77
CA LYS A 328 18.48 -30.65 3.21
C LYS A 328 19.18 -29.80 4.27
N GLU A 329 18.87 -29.99 5.55
CA GLU A 329 19.41 -29.19 6.66
C GLU A 329 20.94 -29.08 6.66
N LYS A 330 21.66 -30.22 6.60
CA LYS A 330 23.13 -30.23 6.52
C LYS A 330 23.66 -29.45 5.31
N LYS A 331 22.96 -29.54 4.15
CA LYS A 331 23.33 -28.80 2.95
C LYS A 331 23.05 -27.30 3.12
N ASN A 332 21.90 -26.92 3.69
CA ASN A 332 21.54 -25.53 3.92
C ASN A 332 22.55 -24.86 4.86
N ASN A 333 22.92 -25.52 5.96
CA ASN A 333 23.92 -25.02 6.91
C ASN A 333 25.27 -24.80 6.21
N LEU A 334 25.75 -25.79 5.46
CA LEU A 334 27.00 -25.65 4.70
C LEU A 334 26.97 -24.48 3.71
N LEU A 335 25.85 -24.28 3.00
CA LEU A 335 25.72 -23.19 2.02
C LEU A 335 25.58 -21.82 2.69
N LEU A 336 24.97 -21.75 3.88
CA LEU A 336 24.90 -20.54 4.68
C LEU A 336 26.28 -20.18 5.25
N ASP A 337 27.04 -21.15 5.73
CA ASP A 337 28.40 -20.94 6.23
C ASP A 337 29.30 -20.44 5.11
N LEU A 338 29.24 -21.06 3.92
CA LEU A 338 29.96 -20.56 2.73
C LEU A 338 29.55 -19.13 2.35
N LEU A 339 28.28 -18.75 2.50
CA LEU A 339 27.84 -17.38 2.24
C LEU A 339 28.45 -16.41 3.26
N LYS A 340 28.46 -16.78 4.55
CA LYS A 340 29.05 -15.99 5.65
C LYS A 340 30.57 -15.87 5.54
N GLU A 341 31.25 -16.88 5.03
CA GLU A 341 32.70 -16.81 4.74
C GLU A 341 33.03 -15.85 3.60
N GLN A 342 32.11 -15.64 2.67
CA GLN A 342 32.32 -14.78 1.48
C GLN A 342 31.94 -13.32 1.70
N ILE A 343 31.19 -13.02 2.77
CA ILE A 343 30.69 -11.68 3.12
C ILE A 343 30.92 -11.47 4.61
N ASP A 344 31.85 -10.60 4.97
CA ASP A 344 32.07 -10.24 6.37
C ASP A 344 31.01 -9.22 6.83
N PHE A 345 29.92 -9.72 7.41
CA PHE A 345 28.86 -8.87 7.96
C PHE A 345 29.30 -8.07 9.21
N ASN A 346 30.52 -8.29 9.74
CA ASN A 346 31.04 -7.49 10.85
C ASN A 346 31.79 -6.22 10.38
N GLU A 347 32.15 -6.16 9.10
CA GLU A 347 32.85 -4.99 8.52
C GLU A 347 31.94 -3.74 8.54
N ASP A 348 30.64 -3.93 8.30
CA ASP A 348 29.61 -2.89 8.40
C ASP A 348 28.58 -3.29 9.47
N ASN A 349 28.52 -2.51 10.56
CA ASN A 349 27.62 -2.75 11.69
C ASN A 349 26.13 -2.55 11.38
N LYS A 350 25.79 -2.15 10.15
CA LYS A 350 24.43 -2.06 9.63
C LYS A 350 24.20 -3.06 8.49
N SER A 351 25.06 -4.06 8.33
CA SER A 351 24.88 -5.16 7.40
C SER A 351 24.46 -6.44 8.16
N TYR A 352 23.48 -7.16 7.60
CA TYR A 352 22.86 -8.29 8.26
C TYR A 352 22.56 -9.40 7.26
N LEU A 353 22.81 -10.65 7.66
CA LEU A 353 22.18 -11.81 7.06
C LEU A 353 20.94 -12.15 7.89
N ILE A 354 19.76 -12.14 7.27
CA ILE A 354 18.55 -12.62 7.95
C ILE A 354 18.67 -14.14 8.06
N ASP A 355 18.80 -14.62 9.31
CA ASP A 355 18.90 -16.05 9.57
C ASP A 355 17.59 -16.75 9.12
N PRO A 356 17.66 -17.84 8.33
CA PRO A 356 16.46 -18.55 7.89
C PRO A 356 15.55 -19.07 9.00
N SER A 357 16.07 -19.28 10.21
CA SER A 357 15.25 -19.63 11.38
C SER A 357 14.37 -18.47 11.87
N ILE A 358 14.77 -17.23 11.61
CA ILE A 358 13.98 -16.03 11.87
C ILE A 358 13.01 -15.80 10.71
N CYS A 359 13.56 -15.75 9.50
CA CYS A 359 12.78 -15.53 8.29
C CYS A 359 13.54 -15.99 7.05
N ALA A 360 12.88 -16.80 6.23
CA ALA A 360 13.26 -17.07 4.85
C ALA A 360 12.00 -17.13 3.98
N ILE A 361 12.14 -16.85 2.70
CA ILE A 361 11.04 -17.05 1.74
C ILE A 361 11.17 -18.45 1.18
N HIS A 362 10.23 -19.33 1.51
CA HIS A 362 10.22 -20.70 1.05
C HIS A 362 9.94 -20.77 -0.45
N ARG A 363 10.51 -21.78 -1.10
CA ARG A 363 10.16 -22.09 -2.48
C ARG A 363 8.67 -22.46 -2.55
N SER A 364 7.89 -21.65 -3.26
CA SER A 364 6.47 -21.89 -3.48
C SER A 364 6.09 -21.65 -4.93
N ASP A 365 5.31 -22.57 -5.50
CA ASP A 365 4.82 -22.41 -6.87
C ASP A 365 3.76 -21.31 -6.98
N SER A 366 3.06 -20.98 -5.88
CA SER A 366 2.09 -19.88 -5.85
C SER A 366 2.75 -18.50 -6.03
N LEU A 367 4.06 -18.38 -5.81
CA LEU A 367 4.80 -17.15 -6.11
C LEU A 367 5.05 -16.97 -7.62
N TYR A 368 4.99 -18.04 -8.43
CA TYR A 368 5.02 -17.92 -9.90
C TYR A 368 3.73 -17.38 -10.50
N TYR A 369 2.69 -17.16 -9.68
CA TYR A 369 1.51 -16.39 -10.08
C TYR A 369 1.91 -15.06 -10.73
N TRP A 370 3.00 -14.46 -10.24
CA TRP A 370 3.63 -13.23 -10.75
C TRP A 370 4.27 -13.51 -12.12
N GLY A 371 3.45 -13.40 -13.17
CA GLY A 371 3.78 -13.76 -14.54
C GLY A 371 2.71 -14.65 -15.17
N MET A 372 2.24 -15.66 -14.44
CA MET A 372 1.18 -16.56 -14.92
C MET A 372 -0.15 -15.84 -15.12
N HIS A 373 -0.53 -14.90 -14.25
CA HIS A 373 -1.80 -14.19 -14.43
C HIS A 373 -1.85 -13.28 -15.65
N ILE A 374 -0.69 -12.77 -16.10
CA ILE A 374 -0.61 -12.02 -17.36
C ILE A 374 -0.93 -12.97 -18.51
N VAL A 375 -0.35 -14.18 -18.50
CA VAL A 375 -0.59 -15.21 -19.52
C VAL A 375 -2.03 -15.71 -19.48
N GLU A 376 -2.56 -15.91 -18.28
CA GLU A 376 -3.93 -16.40 -18.04
C GLU A 376 -5.00 -15.29 -18.11
N LYS A 377 -4.60 -14.03 -18.30
CA LYS A 377 -5.46 -12.84 -18.24
C LYS A 377 -6.34 -12.79 -16.99
N LYS A 378 -5.78 -13.16 -15.84
CA LYS A 378 -6.47 -13.10 -14.54
C LYS A 378 -6.20 -11.76 -13.86
N LYS A 379 -7.13 -11.35 -13.00
CA LYS A 379 -7.00 -10.16 -12.16
C LYS A 379 -5.75 -10.25 -11.28
N PRO A 380 -5.04 -9.13 -11.05
CA PRO A 380 -3.94 -9.04 -10.10
C PRO A 380 -4.28 -9.60 -8.73
N GLN A 381 -3.41 -10.43 -8.16
CA GLN A 381 -3.50 -10.87 -6.78
C GLN A 381 -2.12 -11.19 -6.18
N LEU A 382 -2.05 -11.20 -4.86
CA LEU A 382 -0.89 -11.70 -4.14
C LEU A 382 -0.94 -13.23 -4.09
N GLY A 383 0.22 -13.89 -3.99
CA GLY A 383 0.32 -15.34 -3.76
C GLY A 383 -0.10 -15.78 -2.36
N PHE A 384 -1.09 -15.10 -1.77
CA PHE A 384 -1.55 -15.22 -0.38
C PHE A 384 -2.84 -16.05 -0.22
N GLU A 385 -3.32 -16.65 -1.30
CA GLU A 385 -4.47 -17.54 -1.27
C GLU A 385 -4.22 -18.74 -0.35
N LEU A 386 -5.25 -19.11 0.41
CA LEU A 386 -5.22 -20.26 1.29
C LEU A 386 -5.41 -21.55 0.49
N SER A 387 -4.47 -22.49 0.62
CA SER A 387 -4.62 -23.86 0.14
C SER A 387 -4.64 -24.81 1.33
N GLY A 388 -5.76 -25.51 1.54
CA GLY A 388 -5.95 -26.37 2.72
C GLY A 388 -5.86 -25.62 4.05
N GLY A 389 -6.24 -24.33 4.07
CA GLY A 389 -6.23 -23.49 5.27
C GLY A 389 -4.87 -22.88 5.64
N LYS A 390 -3.81 -23.15 4.86
CA LYS A 390 -2.47 -22.54 5.05
C LYS A 390 -2.01 -21.81 3.80
N CYS A 391 -1.13 -20.83 3.97
CA CYS A 391 -0.47 -20.17 2.86
C CYS A 391 0.96 -19.83 3.27
N VAL A 392 1.91 -20.66 2.85
CA VAL A 392 3.33 -20.53 3.22
C VAL A 392 3.89 -19.17 2.80
N PRO A 393 3.69 -18.67 1.55
CA PRO A 393 4.16 -17.33 1.22
C PRO A 393 3.60 -16.23 2.11
N ARG A 394 2.30 -16.28 2.42
CA ARG A 394 1.69 -15.29 3.32
C ARG A 394 2.36 -15.29 4.68
N GLU A 395 2.60 -16.46 5.25
CA GLU A 395 3.29 -16.61 6.53
C GLU A 395 4.75 -16.11 6.46
N ASP A 396 5.49 -16.45 5.41
CA ASP A 396 6.87 -16.03 5.22
C ASP A 396 7.00 -14.49 5.08
N PHE A 397 6.16 -13.88 4.25
CA PHE A 397 6.20 -12.43 4.07
C PHE A 397 5.68 -11.66 5.29
N LEU A 398 4.73 -12.21 6.05
CA LEU A 398 4.35 -11.66 7.36
C LEU A 398 5.52 -11.72 8.35
N LYS A 399 6.27 -12.84 8.42
CA LYS A 399 7.49 -12.91 9.24
C LYS A 399 8.55 -11.89 8.80
N LEU A 400 8.71 -11.67 7.50
CA LEU A 400 9.63 -10.66 6.97
C LEU A 400 9.20 -9.24 7.37
N ALA A 401 7.93 -8.92 7.24
CA ALA A 401 7.39 -7.62 7.66
C ALA A 401 7.53 -7.42 9.18
N GLU A 402 7.29 -8.46 9.99
CA GLU A 402 7.50 -8.46 11.44
C GLU A 402 8.97 -8.24 11.83
N TYR A 403 9.89 -8.89 11.11
CA TYR A 403 11.34 -8.70 11.30
C TYR A 403 11.74 -7.23 11.16
N PHE A 404 11.18 -6.51 10.18
CA PHE A 404 11.43 -5.09 10.00
C PHE A 404 10.65 -4.21 10.97
N ARG A 405 9.41 -4.58 11.30
CA ARG A 405 8.61 -3.83 12.28
C ARG A 405 9.31 -3.75 13.64
N GLY A 406 9.98 -4.82 14.07
CA GLY A 406 10.79 -4.82 15.30
C GLY A 406 11.99 -3.86 15.28
N LYS A 407 12.25 -3.17 14.16
CA LYS A 407 13.36 -2.24 13.97
C LYS A 407 12.90 -0.79 13.72
N PHE A 408 11.60 -0.55 13.62
CA PHE A 408 11.01 0.78 13.43
C PHE A 408 11.39 1.74 14.55
#